data_AF-A0AAV0IQT3-F1
#
_entry.id   AF-A0AAV0IQT3-F1
#
_cell.length_a   1.000
_cell.length_b   1.000
_cell.length_c   1.000
_cell.angle_alpha   90.00
_cell.angle_beta   90.00
_cell.angle_gamma   90.00
#
_symmetry.space_group_name_H-M   'P 1'
#
loop_
_entity.id
_entity.type
_entity.pdbx_description
1 polymer ?
#
loop_
_entity_poly.entity_id
_entity_poly.type
_entity_poly.pdbx_seq_one_letter_code
_entity_poly.pdbx_strand_id
1 'polypeptide(L)'
;MRICAPSRFTSFPFFFILFSFFIQNVCLAKPMNVIDKCWRQDTNWRNHRQRLARCSVGFAGKMTNNIGKGTIRYIVTDPGDDPLSPQPGTLRYGTLIEGKTWITFRKNMKIKLQKVLLISSYTTLDGRGVDVHIEGNACLVIYKASNVIIHGIQIHHCKAQGPGLVMGPRGMIMPLGPMDGDAIGVVNASKVWIDHNTLYSCDDGLLDVTGGSKNVTISNNWFKNQEGVMLLGHDDSYLRDQQMKVTIVLNRFRPNCNQRMPRVRYGYAHVVNNLYQGWKQYAIGGSMHPIIKSESNDFIAPQSGNKKVVIH
;
A
#
# COMPACT_ATOMS: atom_id res chain seq x y z
N MET A 1 8.41 5.77 17.28
CA MET A 1 9.58 5.48 18.14
C MET A 1 10.22 6.82 18.48
N ARG A 2 10.10 7.26 19.74
CA ARG A 2 10.72 8.51 20.23
C ARG A 2 12.15 8.15 20.64
N ILE A 3 13.16 8.77 20.02
CA ILE A 3 14.55 8.66 20.48
C ILE A 3 14.86 9.99 21.15
N CYS A 4 15.04 9.96 22.48
CA CYS A 4 15.56 11.07 23.27
C CYS A 4 17.03 10.76 23.55
N ALA A 5 17.95 11.60 23.09
CA ALA A 5 19.34 11.57 23.51
C ALA A 5 19.54 12.59 24.64
N PRO A 6 20.20 12.26 25.76
CA PRO A 6 20.51 13.23 26.81
C PRO A 6 21.79 14.00 26.46
N SER A 7 21.75 15.33 26.52
CA SER A 7 22.95 16.17 26.53
C SER A 7 23.56 16.19 27.93
N ARG A 8 24.85 15.86 28.06
CA ARG A 8 25.62 16.04 29.30
C ARG A 8 26.11 17.49 29.37
N PHE A 9 25.83 18.17 30.47
CA PHE A 9 26.50 19.43 30.83
C PHE A 9 27.45 19.19 32.01
N THR A 10 28.70 19.62 31.83
CA THR A 10 29.77 19.66 32.85
C THR A 10 29.53 20.83 33.80
N SER A 11 29.59 20.59 35.10
CA SER A 11 29.34 21.56 36.18
C SER A 11 30.56 22.45 36.47
N PHE A 12 30.36 23.77 36.50
CA PHE A 12 31.22 24.74 37.21
C PHE A 12 30.34 25.50 38.23
N PRO A 13 30.82 25.80 39.45
CA PRO A 13 29.98 26.41 40.47
C PRO A 13 30.15 27.93 40.47
N PHE A 14 29.13 28.68 40.06
CA PHE A 14 29.00 30.09 40.45
C PHE A 14 27.52 30.46 40.64
N PHE A 15 27.28 31.18 41.72
CA PHE A 15 26.01 31.47 42.39
C PHE A 15 25.17 32.48 41.58
N PHE A 16 24.04 32.09 40.98
CA PHE A 16 23.03 33.05 40.46
C PHE A 16 21.62 32.43 40.42
N ILE A 17 20.72 33.07 41.18
CA ILE A 17 19.25 33.16 41.06
C ILE A 17 18.58 32.12 40.13
N LEU A 18 17.87 31.15 40.75
CA LEU A 18 16.99 30.19 40.07
C LEU A 18 15.74 30.89 39.49
N PHE A 19 15.87 31.49 38.30
CA PHE A 19 14.74 31.58 37.39
C PHE A 19 14.52 30.19 36.79
N SER A 20 13.50 29.48 37.29
CA SER A 20 12.99 28.25 36.68
C SER A 20 12.42 28.59 35.29
N PHE A 21 13.30 28.66 34.28
CA PHE A 21 12.87 28.53 32.90
C PHE A 21 12.35 27.10 32.71
N PHE A 22 11.02 26.95 32.70
CA PHE A 22 10.40 25.79 32.09
C PHE A 22 10.78 25.80 30.60
N ILE A 23 11.90 25.16 30.26
CA ILE A 23 12.16 24.76 28.89
C ILE A 23 11.11 23.70 28.60
N GLN A 24 9.99 24.12 28.02
CA GLN A 24 9.11 23.19 27.34
C GLN A 24 10.00 22.46 26.34
N ASN A 25 10.18 21.16 26.54
CA ASN A 25 10.70 20.27 25.52
C ASN A 25 9.71 20.34 24.35
N VAL A 26 9.89 21.32 23.47
CA VAL A 26 9.20 21.38 22.19
C VAL A 26 9.80 20.22 21.38
N CYS A 27 9.24 19.03 21.56
CA CYS A 27 9.40 17.98 20.57
C CYS A 27 8.85 18.54 19.27
N LEU A 28 9.73 18.99 18.38
CA LEU A 28 9.38 19.30 17.00
C LEU A 28 8.76 18.03 16.40
N ALA A 29 7.43 18.01 16.32
CA ALA A 29 6.73 16.99 15.56
C ALA A 29 7.26 17.09 14.12
N LYS A 30 7.82 15.99 13.60
CA LYS A 30 8.23 15.96 12.19
C LYS A 30 7.02 16.40 11.33
N PRO A 31 7.21 17.34 10.40
CA PRO A 31 6.11 17.82 9.58
C PRO A 31 5.47 16.64 8.83
N MET A 32 4.15 16.53 8.92
CA MET A 32 3.40 15.52 8.17
C MET A 32 3.50 15.80 6.67
N ASN A 33 3.58 14.74 5.87
CA ASN A 33 3.55 14.86 4.42
C ASN A 33 2.18 15.34 3.90
N VAL A 34 2.10 15.72 2.63
CA VAL A 34 0.90 16.33 2.02
C VAL A 34 -0.36 15.46 2.11
N ILE A 35 -0.22 14.13 1.98
CA ILE A 35 -1.34 13.18 2.07
C ILE A 35 -1.83 13.12 3.51
N ASP A 36 -0.92 12.89 4.44
CA ASP A 36 -1.24 12.74 5.87
C ASP A 36 -1.77 14.02 6.48
N LYS A 37 -1.19 15.18 6.14
CA LYS A 37 -1.67 16.49 6.59
C LYS A 37 -3.14 16.72 6.22
N CYS A 38 -3.59 16.21 5.07
CA CYS A 38 -4.96 16.41 4.59
C CYS A 38 -6.04 15.71 5.44
N TRP A 39 -5.75 14.57 6.06
CA TRP A 39 -6.75 13.82 6.84
C TRP A 39 -6.39 13.60 8.31
N ARG A 40 -5.11 13.49 8.68
CA ARG A 40 -4.69 13.19 10.06
C ARG A 40 -4.92 14.33 11.04
N GLN A 41 -5.11 15.55 10.54
CA GLN A 41 -5.47 16.70 11.38
C GLN A 41 -6.91 16.63 11.90
N ASP A 42 -7.76 15.78 11.34
CA ASP A 42 -9.12 15.57 11.82
C ASP A 42 -9.11 14.70 13.09
N THR A 43 -9.27 15.32 14.25
CA THR A 43 -9.38 14.62 15.54
C THR A 43 -10.60 13.71 15.60
N ASN A 44 -11.63 13.97 14.77
CA ASN A 44 -12.85 13.19 14.65
C ASN A 44 -12.87 12.31 13.39
N TRP A 45 -11.69 11.90 12.89
CA TRP A 45 -11.57 11.09 11.67
C TRP A 45 -12.40 9.79 11.70
N ARG A 46 -12.71 9.24 12.89
CA ARG A 46 -13.55 8.04 13.04
C ARG A 46 -14.98 8.26 12.54
N ASN A 47 -15.54 9.45 12.77
CA ASN A 47 -16.84 9.85 12.26
C ASN A 47 -16.77 10.40 10.83
N HIS A 48 -15.58 10.86 10.42
CA HIS A 48 -15.31 11.42 9.10
C HIS A 48 -14.40 10.53 8.23
N ARG A 49 -14.51 9.20 8.34
CA ARG A 49 -13.60 8.25 7.68
C ARG A 49 -13.41 8.54 6.19
N GLN A 50 -14.50 8.88 5.51
CA GLN A 50 -14.56 9.16 4.08
C GLN A 50 -13.77 10.40 3.63
N ARG A 51 -13.37 11.31 4.54
CA ARG A 51 -12.49 12.45 4.19
C ARG A 51 -11.17 12.00 3.58
N LEU A 52 -10.67 10.82 3.97
CA LEU A 52 -9.45 10.21 3.42
C LEU A 52 -9.47 10.19 1.89
N ALA A 53 -10.62 9.90 1.26
CA ALA A 53 -10.75 9.79 -0.19
C ALA A 53 -10.43 11.10 -0.95
N ARG A 54 -10.41 12.25 -0.26
CA ARG A 54 -10.03 13.55 -0.83
C ARG A 54 -8.53 13.84 -0.73
N CYS A 55 -7.75 12.95 -0.11
CA CYS A 55 -6.35 13.21 0.24
C CYS A 55 -5.32 12.53 -0.66
N SER A 56 -5.76 11.59 -1.51
CA SER A 56 -4.91 11.01 -2.56
C SER A 56 -4.29 12.09 -3.47
N VAL A 57 -3.10 11.78 -3.99
CA VAL A 57 -2.32 12.60 -4.94
C VAL A 57 -1.85 11.71 -6.09
N GLY A 58 -1.10 12.26 -7.05
CA GLY A 58 -0.55 11.48 -8.16
C GLY A 58 -1.61 11.01 -9.16
N PHE A 59 -1.30 9.98 -9.94
CA PHE A 59 -2.13 9.58 -11.07
C PHE A 59 -3.48 8.95 -10.70
N ALA A 60 -3.65 8.37 -9.51
CA ALA A 60 -4.98 7.96 -9.04
C ALA A 60 -5.94 9.17 -8.90
N GLY A 61 -5.37 10.37 -8.69
CA GLY A 61 -6.12 11.58 -8.41
C GLY A 61 -6.96 11.43 -7.13
N LYS A 62 -7.99 12.28 -7.00
CA LYS A 62 -8.91 12.19 -5.86
C LYS A 62 -9.85 10.99 -6.01
N MET A 63 -10.05 10.27 -4.91
CA MET A 63 -10.87 9.06 -4.84
C MET A 63 -12.33 9.36 -4.45
N THR A 64 -12.84 10.53 -4.83
CA THR A 64 -14.16 11.03 -4.43
C THR A 64 -15.32 10.18 -4.96
N ASN A 65 -15.08 9.36 -5.98
CA ASN A 65 -16.06 8.41 -6.50
C ASN A 65 -16.39 7.28 -5.51
N ASN A 66 -15.54 7.03 -4.52
CA ASN A 66 -15.75 6.02 -3.48
C ASN A 66 -16.67 6.52 -2.33
N ILE A 67 -17.12 7.77 -2.36
CA ILE A 67 -17.86 8.40 -1.25
C ILE A 67 -19.12 9.15 -1.75
N GLY A 68 -19.87 9.72 -0.81
CA GLY A 68 -21.07 10.51 -1.09
C GLY A 68 -22.38 9.72 -0.93
N LYS A 69 -23.45 10.22 -1.56
CA LYS A 69 -24.79 9.58 -1.50
C LYS A 69 -24.70 8.12 -1.95
N GLY A 70 -25.36 7.24 -1.19
CA GLY A 70 -25.40 5.80 -1.46
C GLY A 70 -24.16 5.02 -1.06
N THR A 71 -23.22 5.62 -0.31
CA THR A 71 -22.07 4.85 0.20
C THR A 71 -22.50 3.90 1.30
N ILE A 72 -22.31 2.61 1.07
CA ILE A 72 -22.60 1.54 2.02
C ILE A 72 -21.44 1.45 3.00
N ARG A 73 -21.75 1.47 4.29
CA ARG A 73 -20.79 1.22 5.37
C ARG A 73 -20.86 -0.25 5.73
N TYR A 74 -19.77 -0.97 5.53
CA TYR A 74 -19.68 -2.39 5.88
C TYR A 74 -18.63 -2.58 6.96
N ILE A 75 -18.94 -3.43 7.94
CA ILE A 75 -18.03 -3.72 9.05
C ILE A 75 -17.75 -5.21 9.03
N VAL A 76 -16.48 -5.57 8.84
CA VAL A 76 -16.00 -6.94 9.00
C VAL A 76 -16.02 -7.27 10.49
N THR A 77 -16.77 -8.31 10.82
CA THR A 77 -17.01 -8.80 12.18
C THR A 77 -16.43 -10.19 12.40
N ASP A 78 -16.20 -10.93 11.31
CA ASP A 78 -15.74 -12.31 11.26
C ASP A 78 -14.46 -12.41 10.39
N PRO A 79 -13.34 -12.94 10.93
CA PRO A 79 -12.11 -13.15 10.17
C PRO A 79 -12.13 -14.39 9.26
N GLY A 80 -13.20 -15.19 9.28
CA GLY A 80 -13.38 -16.35 8.42
C GLY A 80 -13.38 -15.99 6.93
N ASP A 81 -13.03 -16.97 6.11
CA ASP A 81 -13.05 -16.88 4.66
C ASP A 81 -13.63 -18.17 4.09
N ASP A 82 -14.66 -18.04 3.25
CA ASP A 82 -15.16 -19.10 2.39
C ASP A 82 -15.07 -18.59 0.95
N PRO A 83 -14.26 -19.20 0.07
CA PRO A 83 -14.02 -18.70 -1.26
C PRO A 83 -15.21 -18.82 -2.19
N LEU A 84 -16.24 -19.62 -1.87
CA LEU A 84 -17.39 -19.91 -2.73
C LEU A 84 -18.74 -19.53 -2.10
N SER A 85 -18.83 -19.45 -0.79
CA SER A 85 -20.03 -19.07 -0.05
C SER A 85 -19.72 -18.12 1.11
N PRO A 86 -19.18 -16.92 0.82
CA PRO A 86 -18.79 -15.99 1.88
C PRO A 86 -20.01 -15.51 2.67
N GLN A 87 -19.91 -15.56 3.99
CA GLN A 87 -21.00 -15.20 4.89
C GLN A 87 -21.00 -13.68 5.22
N PRO A 88 -22.16 -13.06 5.46
CA PRO A 88 -22.23 -11.71 6.00
C PRO A 88 -21.37 -11.56 7.27
N GLY A 89 -20.62 -10.47 7.37
CA GLY A 89 -19.63 -10.24 8.42
C GLY A 89 -18.19 -10.56 8.00
N THR A 90 -17.97 -11.35 6.95
CA THR A 90 -16.63 -11.65 6.42
C THR A 90 -16.11 -10.55 5.47
N LEU A 91 -14.78 -10.44 5.34
CA LEU A 91 -14.19 -9.51 4.38
C LEU A 91 -14.62 -9.82 2.94
N ARG A 92 -14.63 -11.10 2.56
CA ARG A 92 -15.00 -11.51 1.19
C ARG A 92 -16.41 -11.12 0.84
N TYR A 93 -17.39 -11.32 1.73
CA TYR A 93 -18.76 -10.86 1.48
C TYR A 93 -18.81 -9.35 1.25
N GLY A 94 -18.07 -8.58 2.04
CA GLY A 94 -17.99 -7.12 1.91
C GLY A 94 -17.54 -6.66 0.52
N THR A 95 -16.63 -7.38 -0.14
CA THR A 95 -16.11 -7.01 -1.47
C THR A 95 -17.06 -7.35 -2.62
N LEU A 96 -18.14 -8.09 -2.35
CA LEU A 96 -19.18 -8.42 -3.34
C LEU A 96 -20.29 -7.38 -3.41
N ILE A 97 -20.42 -6.54 -2.37
CA ILE A 97 -21.48 -5.55 -2.26
C ILE A 97 -21.39 -4.57 -3.43
N GLU A 98 -22.45 -4.53 -4.24
CA GLU A 98 -22.53 -3.66 -5.40
C GLU A 98 -22.65 -2.18 -4.99
N GLY A 99 -22.01 -1.32 -5.77
CA GLY A 99 -21.97 0.12 -5.51
C GLY A 99 -20.77 0.54 -4.67
N LYS A 100 -20.88 1.71 -4.04
CA LYS A 100 -19.79 2.31 -3.27
C LYS A 100 -19.76 1.68 -1.89
N THR A 101 -18.72 0.91 -1.58
CA THR A 101 -18.63 0.17 -0.32
C THR A 101 -17.40 0.59 0.46
N TRP A 102 -17.63 1.12 1.67
CA TRP A 102 -16.59 1.50 2.62
C TRP A 102 -16.49 0.44 3.71
N ILE A 103 -15.52 -0.45 3.57
CA ILE A 103 -15.27 -1.59 4.45
C ILE A 103 -14.33 -1.18 5.57
N THR A 104 -14.76 -1.43 6.80
CA THR A 104 -13.98 -1.24 8.04
C THR A 104 -13.96 -2.51 8.84
N PHE A 105 -13.19 -2.52 9.92
CA PHE A 105 -12.93 -3.72 10.72
C PHE A 105 -13.31 -3.46 12.18
N ARG A 106 -14.11 -4.35 12.77
CA ARG A 106 -14.68 -4.16 14.12
C ARG A 106 -13.61 -4.16 15.22
N LYS A 107 -12.60 -5.01 15.08
CA LYS A 107 -11.53 -5.23 16.06
C LYS A 107 -10.25 -5.65 15.35
N ASN A 108 -9.16 -5.77 16.08
CA ASN A 108 -7.95 -6.39 15.56
C ASN A 108 -8.27 -7.78 15.04
N MET A 109 -7.77 -8.12 13.86
CA MET A 109 -8.07 -9.41 13.25
C MET A 109 -6.97 -9.87 12.31
N LYS A 110 -6.84 -11.20 12.25
CA LYS A 110 -5.99 -11.91 11.32
C LYS A 110 -6.90 -12.72 10.40
N ILE A 111 -6.99 -12.30 9.14
CA ILE A 111 -7.80 -12.93 8.11
C ILE A 111 -6.88 -13.83 7.29
N LYS A 112 -7.11 -15.13 7.36
CA LYS A 112 -6.37 -16.12 6.57
C LYS A 112 -7.23 -16.53 5.37
N LEU A 113 -6.85 -16.06 4.19
CA LEU A 113 -7.57 -16.35 2.96
C LEU A 113 -7.34 -17.80 2.54
N GLN A 114 -8.43 -18.49 2.15
CA GLN A 114 -8.37 -19.84 1.60
C GLN A 114 -8.01 -19.84 0.11
N LYS A 115 -8.41 -18.80 -0.60
CA LYS A 115 -8.07 -18.48 -1.99
C LYS A 115 -7.97 -16.97 -2.17
N VAL A 116 -7.42 -16.54 -3.30
CA VAL A 116 -7.35 -15.12 -3.71
C VAL A 116 -8.67 -14.39 -3.48
N LEU A 117 -8.59 -13.16 -2.97
CA LEU A 117 -9.73 -12.28 -2.74
C LEU A 117 -9.82 -11.25 -3.87
N LEU A 118 -10.88 -11.34 -4.67
CA LEU A 118 -11.19 -10.35 -5.70
C LEU A 118 -11.81 -9.10 -5.08
N ILE A 119 -11.27 -7.93 -5.43
CA ILE A 119 -11.75 -6.62 -4.97
C ILE A 119 -12.54 -5.95 -6.10
N SER A 120 -13.83 -5.72 -5.87
CA SER A 120 -14.72 -5.09 -6.84
C SER A 120 -14.51 -3.58 -6.94
N SER A 121 -15.01 -2.98 -8.03
CA SER A 121 -15.00 -1.52 -8.22
C SER A 121 -15.66 -0.77 -7.06
N TYR A 122 -15.25 0.49 -6.85
CA TYR A 122 -15.81 1.39 -5.83
C TYR A 122 -15.67 0.90 -4.38
N THR A 123 -14.73 -0.04 -4.14
CA THR A 123 -14.45 -0.60 -2.82
C THR A 123 -13.34 0.18 -2.11
N THR A 124 -13.56 0.47 -0.83
CA THR A 124 -12.52 0.97 0.07
C THR A 124 -12.31 -0.02 1.21
N LEU A 125 -11.08 -0.51 1.38
CA LEU A 125 -10.66 -1.20 2.58
C LEU A 125 -9.97 -0.19 3.51
N ASP A 126 -10.54 0.06 4.67
CA ASP A 126 -10.06 1.04 5.65
C ASP A 126 -9.73 0.37 6.99
N GLY A 127 -8.46 0.00 7.15
CA GLY A 127 -7.91 -0.63 8.35
C GLY A 127 -7.71 0.31 9.54
N ARG A 128 -8.01 1.62 9.42
CA ARG A 128 -7.69 2.57 10.50
C ARG A 128 -8.43 2.25 11.80
N GLY A 129 -7.66 2.30 12.88
CA GLY A 129 -8.15 2.24 14.26
C GLY A 129 -8.12 0.85 14.89
N VAL A 130 -7.72 -0.16 14.14
CA VAL A 130 -7.49 -1.54 14.57
C VAL A 130 -6.30 -2.12 13.80
N ASP A 131 -5.78 -3.26 14.24
CA ASP A 131 -4.70 -3.97 13.56
C ASP A 131 -5.25 -5.11 12.69
N VAL A 132 -5.07 -5.01 11.38
CA VAL A 132 -5.63 -5.96 10.40
C VAL A 132 -4.50 -6.61 9.62
N HIS A 133 -4.43 -7.93 9.74
CA HIS A 133 -3.51 -8.78 9.00
C HIS A 133 -4.27 -9.62 7.98
N ILE A 134 -3.80 -9.65 6.74
CA ILE A 134 -4.28 -10.53 5.67
C ILE A 134 -3.11 -11.41 5.23
N GLU A 135 -3.31 -12.73 5.28
CA GLU A 135 -2.31 -13.72 4.86
C GLU A 135 -2.97 -14.95 4.23
N GLY A 136 -2.16 -15.92 3.81
CA GLY A 136 -2.63 -17.23 3.40
C GLY A 136 -2.43 -17.50 1.92
N ASN A 137 -3.48 -18.02 1.28
CA ASN A 137 -3.40 -18.59 -0.07
C ASN A 137 -3.76 -17.54 -1.13
N ALA A 138 -2.73 -16.98 -1.77
CA ALA A 138 -2.77 -15.69 -2.44
C ALA A 138 -3.36 -14.59 -1.51
N CYS A 139 -3.34 -13.34 -1.96
CA CYS A 139 -3.93 -12.26 -1.18
C CYS A 139 -4.94 -11.47 -2.00
N LEU A 140 -4.69 -10.19 -2.26
CA LEU A 140 -5.69 -9.30 -2.86
C LEU A 140 -5.45 -9.18 -4.35
N VAL A 141 -6.51 -9.29 -5.16
CA VAL A 141 -6.45 -8.98 -6.58
C VAL A 141 -7.56 -8.00 -6.96
N ILE A 142 -7.17 -6.85 -7.50
CA ILE A 142 -8.05 -5.86 -8.12
C ILE A 142 -8.11 -6.21 -9.61
N TYR A 143 -9.12 -6.97 -10.01
CA TYR A 143 -9.26 -7.47 -11.38
C TYR A 143 -10.43 -6.78 -12.11
N LYS A 144 -10.15 -6.17 -13.27
CA LYS A 144 -11.18 -5.50 -14.11
C LYS A 144 -12.06 -4.52 -13.31
N ALA A 145 -11.44 -3.82 -12.37
CA ALA A 145 -12.12 -2.95 -11.42
C ALA A 145 -11.59 -1.52 -11.49
N SER A 146 -12.38 -0.57 -10.99
CA SER A 146 -11.96 0.83 -10.90
C SER A 146 -12.37 1.48 -9.60
N ASN A 147 -11.68 2.57 -9.23
CA ASN A 147 -11.96 3.34 -8.02
C ASN A 147 -11.82 2.45 -6.77
N VAL A 148 -10.61 1.95 -6.49
CA VAL A 148 -10.34 1.10 -5.33
C VAL A 148 -9.34 1.77 -4.39
N ILE A 149 -9.61 1.74 -3.09
CA ILE A 149 -8.70 2.21 -2.05
C ILE A 149 -8.36 1.02 -1.14
N ILE A 150 -7.07 0.77 -0.92
CA ILE A 150 -6.59 -0.18 0.10
C ILE A 150 -5.74 0.63 1.08
N HIS A 151 -6.22 0.78 2.31
CA HIS A 151 -5.61 1.68 3.28
C HIS A 151 -5.42 1.08 4.67
N GLY A 152 -4.19 1.14 5.18
CA GLY A 152 -3.89 0.86 6.59
C GLY A 152 -3.96 -0.63 6.97
N ILE A 153 -3.59 -1.54 6.06
CA ILE A 153 -3.66 -3.00 6.28
C ILE A 153 -2.26 -3.61 6.20
N GLN A 154 -2.01 -4.67 6.99
CA GLN A 154 -0.82 -5.50 6.88
C GLN A 154 -1.13 -6.72 6.00
N ILE A 155 -0.39 -6.92 4.90
CA ILE A 155 -0.58 -8.04 3.97
C ILE A 155 0.75 -8.77 3.81
N HIS A 156 0.78 -10.06 4.10
CA HIS A 156 2.04 -10.79 4.21
C HIS A 156 1.87 -12.30 4.13
N HIS A 157 2.96 -13.04 3.90
CA HIS A 157 2.94 -14.50 3.86
C HIS A 157 1.87 -15.04 2.90
N CYS A 158 1.69 -14.32 1.78
CA CYS A 158 0.82 -14.72 0.70
C CYS A 158 1.53 -15.80 -0.12
N LYS A 159 0.82 -16.90 -0.36
CA LYS A 159 1.39 -18.10 -0.98
C LYS A 159 0.88 -18.33 -2.37
N ALA A 160 1.72 -18.89 -3.23
CA ALA A 160 1.30 -19.34 -4.55
C ALA A 160 0.15 -20.34 -4.45
N GLN A 161 -0.73 -20.35 -5.46
CA GLN A 161 -1.88 -21.25 -5.55
C GLN A 161 -2.04 -21.77 -6.98
N GLY A 162 -2.39 -23.05 -7.09
CA GLY A 162 -2.88 -23.59 -8.35
C GLY A 162 -4.25 -23.00 -8.75
N PRO A 163 -4.74 -23.33 -9.95
CA PRO A 163 -6.05 -22.91 -10.44
C PRO A 163 -7.17 -23.20 -9.44
N GLY A 164 -8.22 -22.39 -9.46
CA GLY A 164 -9.33 -22.57 -8.54
C GLY A 164 -10.53 -21.70 -8.85
N LEU A 165 -11.65 -22.06 -8.23
CA LEU A 165 -12.88 -21.27 -8.26
C LEU A 165 -12.88 -20.28 -7.10
N VAL A 166 -13.31 -19.06 -7.36
CA VAL A 166 -13.55 -18.05 -6.33
C VAL A 166 -14.82 -17.26 -6.61
N MET A 167 -15.43 -16.76 -5.55
CA MET A 167 -16.49 -15.79 -5.61
C MET A 167 -15.95 -14.45 -6.13
N GLY A 168 -16.44 -14.04 -7.29
CA GLY A 168 -16.08 -12.81 -7.97
C GLY A 168 -17.18 -11.75 -7.92
N PRO A 169 -16.98 -10.61 -8.59
CA PRO A 169 -17.92 -9.50 -8.59
C PRO A 169 -19.35 -9.93 -8.96
N ARG A 170 -20.34 -9.30 -8.32
CA ARG A 170 -21.78 -9.61 -8.48
C ARG A 170 -22.19 -11.02 -8.03
N GLY A 171 -21.40 -11.64 -7.14
CA GLY A 171 -21.73 -12.96 -6.59
C GLY A 171 -21.55 -14.11 -7.60
N MET A 172 -20.78 -13.89 -8.67
CA MET A 172 -20.53 -14.93 -9.68
C MET A 172 -19.30 -15.74 -9.32
N ILE A 173 -19.41 -17.06 -9.34
CA ILE A 173 -18.25 -17.95 -9.22
C ILE A 173 -17.44 -17.87 -10.51
N MET A 174 -16.15 -17.57 -10.38
CA MET A 174 -15.23 -17.41 -11.51
C MET A 174 -14.07 -18.42 -11.41
N PRO A 175 -13.71 -19.09 -12.50
CA PRO A 175 -12.45 -19.83 -12.57
C PRO A 175 -11.29 -18.86 -12.71
N LEU A 176 -10.25 -19.08 -11.92
CA LEU A 176 -8.98 -18.38 -12.01
C LEU A 176 -7.86 -19.39 -12.30
N GLY A 177 -6.88 -18.94 -13.08
CA GLY A 177 -5.65 -19.67 -13.31
C GLY A 177 -4.76 -19.72 -12.06
N PRO A 178 -3.52 -20.23 -12.21
CA PRO A 178 -2.52 -20.17 -11.15
C PRO A 178 -2.30 -18.72 -10.68
N MET A 179 -2.00 -18.57 -9.40
CA MET A 179 -1.67 -17.29 -8.76
C MET A 179 -0.29 -17.40 -8.11
N ASP A 180 0.59 -16.44 -8.38
CA ASP A 180 2.00 -16.53 -8.01
C ASP A 180 2.26 -16.25 -6.52
N GLY A 181 1.29 -15.63 -5.84
CA GLY A 181 1.36 -15.37 -4.39
C GLY A 181 1.69 -13.92 -4.02
N ASP A 182 1.39 -12.95 -4.88
CA ASP A 182 1.54 -11.53 -4.56
C ASP A 182 0.68 -11.07 -3.37
N ALA A 183 1.13 -10.04 -2.65
CA ALA A 183 0.29 -9.38 -1.65
C ALA A 183 -0.88 -8.61 -2.28
N ILE A 184 -0.62 -7.81 -3.32
CA ILE A 184 -1.64 -7.08 -4.08
C ILE A 184 -1.34 -7.16 -5.58
N GLY A 185 -2.22 -7.79 -6.35
CA GLY A 185 -2.22 -7.73 -7.81
C GLY A 185 -3.24 -6.71 -8.34
N VAL A 186 -2.83 -5.81 -9.23
CA VAL A 186 -3.66 -4.82 -9.90
C VAL A 186 -3.68 -5.13 -11.39
N VAL A 187 -4.76 -5.75 -11.87
CA VAL A 187 -4.82 -6.37 -13.20
C VAL A 187 -6.00 -5.83 -14.00
N ASN A 188 -5.70 -5.17 -15.13
CA ASN A 188 -6.70 -4.51 -15.97
C ASN A 188 -7.63 -3.57 -15.17
N ALA A 189 -7.05 -2.82 -14.25
CA ALA A 189 -7.76 -1.96 -13.32
C ALA A 189 -7.40 -0.48 -13.50
N SER A 190 -8.24 0.42 -13.03
CA SER A 190 -7.97 1.84 -13.14
C SER A 190 -8.36 2.66 -11.93
N LYS A 191 -7.62 3.75 -11.66
CA LYS A 191 -7.91 4.64 -10.54
C LYS A 191 -7.87 3.88 -9.20
N VAL A 192 -6.66 3.48 -8.82
CA VAL A 192 -6.40 2.66 -7.62
C VAL A 192 -5.44 3.39 -6.69
N TRP A 193 -5.76 3.41 -5.40
CA TRP A 193 -4.93 4.03 -4.38
C TRP A 193 -4.56 3.03 -3.28
N ILE A 194 -3.27 2.75 -3.14
CA ILE A 194 -2.71 1.80 -2.16
C ILE A 194 -1.90 2.62 -1.17
N ASP A 195 -2.42 2.82 0.05
CA ASP A 195 -1.91 3.80 1.00
C ASP A 195 -1.70 3.27 2.43
N HIS A 196 -0.58 3.61 3.09
CA HIS A 196 -0.34 3.24 4.50
C HIS A 196 -0.39 1.73 4.81
N ASN A 197 -0.17 0.86 3.83
CA ASN A 197 -0.13 -0.58 4.05
C ASN A 197 1.27 -1.04 4.47
N THR A 198 1.35 -2.18 5.13
CA THR A 198 2.63 -2.87 5.38
C THR A 198 2.64 -4.18 4.62
N LEU A 199 3.60 -4.36 3.71
CA LEU A 199 3.65 -5.46 2.75
C LEU A 199 4.98 -6.21 2.91
N TYR A 200 4.95 -7.53 3.13
CA TYR A 200 6.18 -8.31 3.34
C TYR A 200 6.05 -9.83 3.19
N SER A 201 7.18 -10.47 2.86
CA SER A 201 7.38 -11.92 2.97
C SER A 201 6.32 -12.75 2.24
N CYS A 202 6.06 -12.41 0.98
CA CYS A 202 5.21 -13.18 0.08
C CYS A 202 6.06 -14.08 -0.84
N ASP A 203 5.46 -15.11 -1.41
CA ASP A 203 6.17 -16.09 -2.24
C ASP A 203 6.77 -15.48 -3.52
N ASP A 204 6.04 -14.58 -4.19
CA ASP A 204 6.51 -13.90 -5.42
C ASP A 204 6.77 -12.39 -5.21
N GLY A 205 5.85 -11.51 -5.62
CA GLY A 205 5.92 -10.06 -5.44
C GLY A 205 5.16 -9.54 -4.22
N LEU A 206 5.29 -8.24 -3.92
CA LEU A 206 4.38 -7.58 -2.98
C LEU A 206 3.29 -6.79 -3.72
N LEU A 207 3.63 -6.12 -4.81
CA LEU A 207 2.67 -5.27 -5.51
C LEU A 207 2.92 -5.26 -7.00
N ASP A 208 1.98 -5.79 -7.74
CA ASP A 208 2.06 -5.91 -9.19
C ASP A 208 0.98 -5.07 -9.87
N VAL A 209 1.36 -4.28 -10.88
CA VAL A 209 0.44 -3.48 -11.70
C VAL A 209 0.62 -3.88 -13.15
N THR A 210 -0.36 -4.58 -13.71
CA THR A 210 -0.24 -5.27 -15.01
C THR A 210 -1.54 -5.24 -15.79
N GLY A 211 -1.52 -5.78 -17.02
CA GLY A 211 -2.74 -6.04 -17.80
C GLY A 211 -3.44 -4.79 -18.29
N GLY A 212 -2.69 -3.71 -18.59
CA GLY A 212 -3.23 -2.43 -19.05
C GLY A 212 -3.77 -1.56 -17.91
N SER A 213 -3.39 -1.85 -16.67
CA SER A 213 -3.79 -1.05 -15.52
C SER A 213 -3.22 0.37 -15.59
N LYS A 214 -4.00 1.36 -15.16
CA LYS A 214 -3.61 2.78 -15.27
C LYS A 214 -4.15 3.66 -14.15
N ASN A 215 -3.53 4.81 -13.94
CA ASN A 215 -3.91 5.79 -12.92
C ASN A 215 -3.84 5.19 -11.51
N VAL A 216 -2.65 4.75 -11.11
CA VAL A 216 -2.40 4.14 -9.79
C VAL A 216 -1.51 5.06 -8.96
N THR A 217 -1.83 5.19 -7.67
CA THR A 217 -0.96 5.85 -6.68
C THR A 217 -0.66 4.86 -5.56
N ILE A 218 0.63 4.70 -5.27
CA ILE A 218 1.15 3.84 -4.21
C ILE A 218 1.88 4.75 -3.23
N SER A 219 1.30 4.96 -2.04
CA SER A 219 1.80 5.98 -1.10
C SER A 219 1.92 5.54 0.34
N ASN A 220 2.88 6.11 1.08
CA ASN A 220 3.04 5.87 2.53
C ASN A 220 3.14 4.39 2.97
N ASN A 221 3.37 3.46 2.04
CA ASN A 221 3.44 2.05 2.37
C ASN A 221 4.80 1.71 2.97
N TRP A 222 4.84 0.63 3.72
CA TRP A 222 6.06 0.04 4.25
C TRP A 222 6.28 -1.34 3.62
N PHE A 223 7.22 -1.40 2.68
CA PHE A 223 7.68 -2.64 2.06
C PHE A 223 8.91 -3.14 2.82
N LYS A 224 8.94 -4.43 3.17
CA LYS A 224 10.06 -5.06 3.89
C LYS A 224 10.19 -6.55 3.56
N ASN A 225 11.37 -7.11 3.81
CA ASN A 225 11.63 -8.56 3.77
C ASN A 225 11.09 -9.24 2.50
N GLN A 226 11.55 -8.77 1.34
CA GLN A 226 11.12 -9.29 0.04
C GLN A 226 12.27 -9.31 -0.97
N GLU A 227 12.29 -10.34 -1.81
CA GLU A 227 13.21 -10.44 -2.94
C GLU A 227 12.80 -9.48 -4.08
N GLY A 228 11.65 -9.72 -4.74
CA GLY A 228 11.07 -8.81 -5.73
C GLY A 228 9.93 -7.99 -5.12
N VAL A 229 10.09 -6.66 -5.00
CA VAL A 229 9.08 -5.84 -4.30
C VAL A 229 7.88 -5.49 -5.19
N MET A 230 8.11 -4.84 -6.33
CA MET A 230 7.05 -4.21 -7.10
C MET A 230 7.32 -4.28 -8.61
N LEU A 231 6.44 -4.95 -9.34
CA LEU A 231 6.50 -5.04 -10.79
C LEU A 231 5.42 -4.18 -11.44
N LEU A 232 5.84 -3.30 -12.35
CA LEU A 232 4.93 -2.50 -13.18
C LEU A 232 5.08 -2.98 -14.63
N GLY A 233 4.11 -3.75 -15.13
CA GLY A 233 4.15 -4.42 -16.43
C GLY A 233 4.92 -5.74 -16.40
N HIS A 234 4.28 -6.82 -16.86
CA HIS A 234 4.78 -8.20 -16.68
C HIS A 234 5.35 -8.85 -17.95
N ASP A 235 4.89 -8.45 -19.13
CA ASP A 235 5.14 -9.11 -20.41
C ASP A 235 5.81 -8.15 -21.40
N ASP A 236 6.92 -8.59 -22.00
CA ASP A 236 7.75 -7.83 -22.95
C ASP A 236 7.08 -7.68 -24.35
N SER A 237 5.87 -8.18 -24.52
CA SER A 237 5.04 -8.03 -25.72
C SER A 237 3.70 -7.31 -25.45
N TYR A 238 3.39 -7.00 -24.19
CA TYR A 238 2.09 -6.44 -23.80
C TYR A 238 2.03 -4.92 -23.92
N LEU A 239 1.95 -4.43 -25.16
CA LEU A 239 2.00 -3.00 -25.48
C LEU A 239 0.91 -2.13 -24.83
N ARG A 240 -0.19 -2.71 -24.33
CA ARG A 240 -1.24 -1.92 -23.62
C ARG A 240 -0.70 -1.29 -22.33
N ASP A 241 0.37 -1.84 -21.74
CA ASP A 241 1.02 -1.27 -20.57
C ASP A 241 1.73 0.08 -20.86
N GLN A 242 1.86 0.50 -22.13
CA GLN A 242 2.29 1.87 -22.48
C GLN A 242 1.35 2.94 -21.92
N GLN A 243 0.07 2.63 -21.70
CA GLN A 243 -0.90 3.55 -21.10
C GLN A 243 -0.82 3.63 -19.57
N MET A 244 -0.03 2.74 -18.95
CA MET A 244 0.12 2.67 -17.50
C MET A 244 0.77 3.95 -16.97
N LYS A 245 0.16 4.54 -15.94
CA LYS A 245 0.68 5.69 -15.21
C LYS A 245 0.59 5.41 -13.72
N VAL A 246 1.75 5.38 -13.06
CA VAL A 246 1.87 5.03 -11.63
C VAL A 246 2.66 6.10 -10.88
N THR A 247 2.15 6.57 -9.75
CA THR A 247 2.87 7.43 -8.81
C THR A 247 3.28 6.60 -7.61
N ILE A 248 4.58 6.53 -7.32
CA ILE A 248 5.15 5.86 -6.15
C ILE A 248 5.73 6.96 -5.26
N VAL A 249 5.10 7.23 -4.13
CA VAL A 249 5.40 8.42 -3.32
C VAL A 249 5.39 8.17 -1.81
N LEU A 250 6.40 8.67 -1.09
CA LEU A 250 6.44 8.61 0.39
C LEU A 250 6.47 7.17 0.97
N ASN A 251 6.83 6.17 0.16
CA ASN A 251 6.97 4.80 0.63
C ASN A 251 8.32 4.59 1.34
N ARG A 252 8.36 3.56 2.20
CA ARG A 252 9.57 3.08 2.85
C ARG A 252 9.88 1.68 2.35
N PHE A 253 11.03 1.52 1.71
CA PHE A 253 11.55 0.25 1.23
C PHE A 253 12.71 -0.20 2.12
N ARG A 254 12.39 -0.91 3.21
CA ARG A 254 13.34 -1.39 4.23
C ARG A 254 12.64 -2.18 5.32
N PRO A 255 13.36 -2.98 6.12
CA PRO A 255 14.64 -3.57 5.79
C PRO A 255 14.46 -4.67 4.73
N ASN A 256 15.57 -5.16 4.18
CA ASN A 256 15.63 -6.40 3.39
C ASN A 256 14.71 -6.42 2.16
N CYS A 257 14.63 -5.31 1.43
CA CYS A 257 14.05 -5.28 0.09
C CYS A 257 15.16 -5.45 -0.93
N ASN A 258 15.20 -6.56 -1.69
CA ASN A 258 16.35 -6.84 -2.55
C ASN A 258 16.34 -6.01 -3.84
N GLN A 259 15.24 -6.06 -4.60
CA GLN A 259 15.11 -5.44 -5.92
C GLN A 259 13.68 -5.03 -6.29
N ARG A 260 13.52 -4.44 -7.48
CA ARG A 260 12.22 -4.07 -8.09
C ARG A 260 11.44 -3.02 -7.28
N MET A 261 12.03 -1.85 -7.03
CA MET A 261 11.39 -0.78 -6.26
C MET A 261 11.32 0.55 -7.03
N PRO A 262 10.59 0.64 -8.16
CA PRO A 262 9.93 -0.43 -8.91
C PRO A 262 10.86 -1.06 -9.97
N ARG A 263 10.39 -2.15 -10.59
CA ARG A 263 10.83 -2.57 -11.94
C ARG A 263 9.73 -2.28 -12.95
N VAL A 264 10.00 -1.45 -13.97
CA VAL A 264 8.98 -0.93 -14.89
C VAL A 264 9.16 -1.44 -16.31
N ARG A 265 8.06 -1.77 -16.99
CA ARG A 265 7.97 -2.00 -18.43
C ARG A 265 6.99 -1.03 -19.10
N TYR A 266 7.39 -0.46 -20.23
CA TYR A 266 6.62 0.45 -21.10
C TYR A 266 6.09 1.75 -20.48
N GLY A 267 5.25 1.65 -19.46
CA GLY A 267 4.48 2.77 -18.94
C GLY A 267 5.32 3.85 -18.25
N TYR A 268 4.61 4.78 -17.63
CA TYR A 268 5.18 5.90 -16.92
C TYR A 268 5.12 5.70 -15.40
N ALA A 269 6.28 5.81 -14.74
CA ALA A 269 6.38 5.79 -13.29
C ALA A 269 6.97 7.11 -12.76
N HIS A 270 6.21 7.81 -11.92
CA HIS A 270 6.72 8.93 -11.13
C HIS A 270 7.12 8.41 -9.76
N VAL A 271 8.42 8.34 -9.49
CA VAL A 271 9.00 7.84 -8.24
C VAL A 271 9.51 9.02 -7.44
N VAL A 272 8.81 9.43 -6.38
CA VAL A 272 9.10 10.70 -5.69
C VAL A 272 9.07 10.61 -4.16
N ASN A 273 10.04 11.21 -3.46
CA ASN A 273 10.08 11.28 -1.99
C ASN A 273 9.98 9.92 -1.27
N ASN A 274 10.47 8.83 -1.86
CA ASN A 274 10.52 7.52 -1.21
C ASN A 274 11.86 7.33 -0.50
N LEU A 275 11.85 6.54 0.57
CA LEU A 275 13.04 6.08 1.27
C LEU A 275 13.42 4.68 0.82
N TYR A 276 14.63 4.52 0.30
CA TYR A 276 15.26 3.26 -0.03
C TYR A 276 16.43 3.02 0.91
N GLN A 277 16.46 1.88 1.60
CA GLN A 277 17.57 1.60 2.51
C GLN A 277 17.98 0.14 2.46
N GLY A 278 19.25 -0.10 2.09
CA GLY A 278 19.89 -1.40 2.20
C GLY A 278 19.45 -2.42 1.14
N TRP A 279 19.16 -2.00 -0.09
CA TRP A 279 18.83 -2.95 -1.16
C TRP A 279 20.01 -3.86 -1.52
N LYS A 280 19.74 -5.02 -2.12
CA LYS A 280 20.76 -6.04 -2.39
C LYS A 280 21.25 -6.00 -3.84
N GLN A 281 20.37 -5.86 -4.84
CA GLN A 281 20.75 -5.78 -6.25
C GLN A 281 20.62 -4.35 -6.81
N TYR A 282 19.39 -3.83 -6.94
CA TYR A 282 19.11 -2.46 -7.41
C TYR A 282 17.85 -1.90 -6.75
N ALA A 283 17.72 -0.58 -6.67
CA ALA A 283 16.50 0.07 -6.18
C ALA A 283 15.45 0.17 -7.29
N ILE A 284 15.68 1.08 -8.23
CA ILE A 284 14.80 1.36 -9.38
C ILE A 284 15.40 0.68 -10.62
N GLY A 285 14.56 0.13 -11.49
CA GLY A 285 14.99 -0.45 -12.76
C GLY A 285 13.85 -0.55 -13.76
N GLY A 286 14.18 -0.95 -14.99
CA GLY A 286 13.18 -1.12 -16.03
C GLY A 286 13.70 -1.81 -17.28
N SER A 287 12.78 -2.23 -18.14
CA SER A 287 13.03 -2.82 -19.45
C SER A 287 11.92 -2.40 -20.42
N MET A 288 12.11 -2.57 -21.73
CA MET A 288 11.08 -2.23 -22.74
C MET A 288 10.67 -0.75 -22.74
N HIS A 289 11.67 0.15 -22.72
CA HIS A 289 11.49 1.60 -22.87
C HIS A 289 10.48 2.24 -21.90
N PRO A 290 10.60 2.01 -20.58
CA PRO A 290 9.73 2.68 -19.62
C PRO A 290 10.14 4.16 -19.49
N ILE A 291 9.23 5.00 -19.01
CA ILE A 291 9.57 6.37 -18.60
C ILE A 291 9.54 6.42 -17.07
N ILE A 292 10.72 6.55 -16.46
CA ILE A 292 10.86 6.62 -15.00
C ILE A 292 11.36 8.01 -14.61
N LYS A 293 10.49 8.80 -13.97
CA LYS A 293 10.86 10.09 -13.39
C LYS A 293 11.15 9.92 -11.91
N SER A 294 12.42 9.92 -11.52
CA SER A 294 12.88 9.85 -10.12
C SER A 294 13.14 11.26 -9.58
N GLU A 295 12.47 11.66 -8.50
CA GLU A 295 12.61 13.00 -7.89
C GLU A 295 12.68 12.93 -6.36
N SER A 296 13.68 13.58 -5.76
CA SER A 296 13.77 13.76 -4.29
C SER A 296 13.65 12.48 -3.45
N ASN A 297 14.06 11.33 -3.99
CA ASN A 297 14.11 10.08 -3.24
C ASN A 297 15.37 10.05 -2.36
N ASP A 298 15.27 9.42 -1.19
CA ASP A 298 16.38 9.22 -0.26
C ASP A 298 16.93 7.79 -0.42
N PHE A 299 18.19 7.68 -0.85
CA PHE A 299 18.85 6.42 -1.17
C PHE A 299 19.99 6.16 -0.19
N ILE A 300 19.72 5.35 0.82
CA ILE A 300 20.72 4.91 1.79
C ILE A 300 21.27 3.56 1.32
N ALA A 301 22.34 3.61 0.53
CA ALA A 301 23.03 2.42 0.05
C ALA A 301 23.60 1.60 1.23
N PRO A 302 23.68 0.27 1.12
CA PRO A 302 24.35 -0.56 2.12
C PRO A 302 25.86 -0.33 2.11
N GLN A 303 26.52 -0.62 3.23
CA GLN A 303 27.94 -0.35 3.44
C GLN A 303 28.89 -1.17 2.56
N SER A 304 28.43 -2.26 1.94
CA SER A 304 29.25 -3.12 1.07
C SER A 304 28.51 -3.58 -0.19
N GLY A 305 29.30 -3.81 -1.26
CA GLY A 305 28.86 -4.28 -2.58
C GLY A 305 28.62 -3.18 -3.61
N ASN A 306 28.83 -3.49 -4.90
CA ASN A 306 28.50 -2.61 -6.03
C ASN A 306 26.99 -2.53 -6.20
N LYS A 307 26.36 -1.37 -5.93
CA LYS A 307 24.91 -1.24 -6.06
C LYS A 307 24.53 0.03 -6.77
N LYS A 308 24.29 -0.12 -8.06
CA LYS A 308 23.83 0.94 -8.95
C LYS A 308 22.44 1.40 -8.52
N VAL A 309 22.23 2.70 -8.43
CA VAL A 309 20.91 3.29 -8.62
C VAL A 309 20.73 3.36 -10.13
N VAL A 310 20.09 2.36 -10.74
CA VAL A 310 19.96 2.32 -12.20
C VAL A 310 18.79 3.22 -12.60
N ILE A 311 19.12 4.36 -13.18
CA ILE A 311 18.17 5.20 -13.92
C ILE A 311 18.67 5.15 -15.36
N HIS A 312 18.04 4.31 -16.18
CA HIS A 312 18.16 4.34 -17.64
C HIS A 312 16.93 5.05 -18.20
#